data_AF-A0A0S9K8J5-F1
#
_entry.id   AF-A0A0S9K8J5-F1
#
_cell.length_a   1.000
_cell.length_b   1.000
_cell.length_c   1.000
_cell.angle_alpha   90.00
_cell.angle_beta   90.00
_cell.angle_gamma   90.00
#
_symmetry.space_group_name_H-M   'P 1'
#
loop_
_entity.id
_entity.type
_entity.pdbx_description
1 polymer ?
#
loop_
_entity_poly.entity_id
_entity_poly.type
_entity_poly.pdbx_seq_one_letter_code
_entity_poly.pdbx_strand_id
1 'polypeptide(L)'
;MLRSLPTFSRAIAAVAMTAASVAVLAACSGPTATEGEAAVAPKSSTSAQIPAPVQDTSAGDAAPAAAALSAPVQAQVDYALKYWQDYNEAEYGVLGDNDCVNFASQSLIARGWQQDDEWFHAGDVYESSDSWRSSTAFRDWLETRPDLATPLDDTQRDQVSVGDIVQFDWDQSGDRDHTGIVTKVTHDDGGTQVYFAGHTLDSDFRSVDTAITEDHPGGAVYYWHIVG
;
A
#
# COMPACT_ATOMS: atom_id res chain seq x y z
N MET A 1 -10.94 -54.42 33.81
CA MET A 1 -11.68 -53.40 34.58
C MET A 1 -11.50 -52.07 33.85
N LEU A 2 -12.51 -51.67 33.07
CA LEU A 2 -12.51 -50.45 32.26
C LEU A 2 -12.74 -49.23 33.18
N ARG A 3 -11.87 -48.22 33.11
CA ARG A 3 -12.11 -46.90 33.72
C ARG A 3 -12.74 -45.97 32.68
N SER A 4 -13.95 -45.52 32.99
CA SER A 4 -14.75 -44.58 32.22
C SER A 4 -14.11 -43.18 32.21
N LEU A 5 -14.06 -42.55 31.04
CA LEU A 5 -13.76 -41.12 30.88
C LEU A 5 -15.05 -40.29 31.08
N PRO A 6 -14.97 -39.03 31.57
CA PRO A 6 -16.13 -38.17 31.72
C PRO A 6 -16.49 -37.47 30.40
N THR A 7 -17.77 -37.52 30.06
CA THR A 7 -18.39 -36.83 28.93
C THR A 7 -18.57 -35.35 29.28
N PHE A 8 -17.90 -34.44 28.57
CA PHE A 8 -18.19 -33.00 28.64
C PHE A 8 -19.33 -32.66 27.67
N SER A 9 -20.47 -32.26 28.24
CA SER A 9 -21.64 -31.81 27.49
C SER A 9 -21.40 -30.39 26.97
N ARG A 10 -21.36 -30.21 25.64
CA ARG A 10 -21.31 -28.90 24.98
C ARG A 10 -22.69 -28.23 25.08
N ALA A 11 -22.78 -27.14 25.83
CA ALA A 11 -23.93 -26.24 25.76
C ALA A 11 -23.79 -25.33 24.54
N ILE A 12 -24.67 -25.49 23.56
CA ILE A 12 -24.83 -24.58 22.42
C ILE A 12 -25.76 -23.46 22.88
N ALA A 13 -25.21 -22.26 23.07
CA ALA A 13 -26.02 -21.05 23.25
C ALA A 13 -26.36 -20.48 21.86
N ALA A 14 -27.61 -20.64 21.45
CA ALA A 14 -28.14 -19.99 20.26
C ALA A 14 -28.39 -18.51 20.56
N VAL A 15 -27.65 -17.63 19.88
CA VAL A 15 -27.93 -16.19 19.86
C VAL A 15 -28.85 -15.91 18.67
N ALA A 16 -30.09 -15.52 18.96
CA ALA A 16 -31.05 -15.10 17.95
C ALA A 16 -30.73 -13.67 17.49
N MET A 17 -30.37 -13.49 16.22
CA MET A 17 -30.30 -12.18 15.57
C MET A 17 -31.68 -11.83 14.99
N THR A 18 -32.29 -10.77 15.51
CA THR A 18 -33.45 -10.12 14.88
C THR A 18 -32.96 -9.10 13.85
N ALA A 19 -33.16 -9.42 12.56
CA ALA A 19 -32.97 -8.49 11.46
C ALA A 19 -34.11 -7.46 11.44
N ALA A 20 -33.75 -6.17 11.40
CA ALA A 20 -34.68 -5.08 11.11
C ALA A 20 -34.31 -4.49 9.74
N SER A 21 -35.09 -4.83 8.72
CA SER A 21 -35.00 -4.27 7.38
C SER A 21 -35.66 -2.90 7.35
N VAL A 22 -34.93 -1.86 6.91
CA VAL A 22 -35.53 -0.57 6.52
C VAL A 22 -35.29 -0.40 5.02
N ALA A 23 -36.36 -0.57 4.26
CA ALA A 23 -36.41 -0.19 2.85
C ALA A 23 -36.74 1.31 2.75
N VAL A 24 -35.89 2.08 2.07
CA VAL A 24 -36.22 3.44 1.64
C VAL A 24 -36.33 3.43 0.12
N LEU A 25 -37.57 3.54 -0.37
CA LEU A 25 -37.90 3.91 -1.74
C LEU A 25 -37.96 5.45 -1.80
N ALA A 26 -37.21 6.07 -2.72
CA ALA A 26 -37.44 7.44 -3.13
C ALA A 26 -37.18 7.62 -4.63
N ALA A 27 -38.07 8.39 -5.25
CA ALA A 27 -38.42 8.41 -6.65
C ALA A 27 -37.48 9.18 -7.60
N CYS A 28 -37.68 8.88 -8.89
CA CYS A 28 -37.15 9.49 -10.10
C CYS A 28 -37.39 11.02 -10.20
N SER A 29 -36.47 11.76 -10.85
CA SER A 29 -36.73 12.43 -12.16
C SER A 29 -35.63 13.45 -12.57
N GLY A 30 -35.05 13.25 -13.76
CA GLY A 30 -34.68 14.29 -14.74
C GLY A 30 -33.19 14.68 -14.87
N PRO A 31 -32.75 15.30 -16.00
CA PRO A 31 -33.14 15.11 -17.39
C PRO A 31 -31.95 14.77 -18.32
N THR A 32 -32.31 14.29 -19.51
CA THR A 32 -31.50 13.94 -20.70
C THR A 32 -30.56 15.06 -21.16
N ALA A 33 -29.31 14.72 -21.47
CA ALA A 33 -28.41 15.53 -22.30
C ALA A 33 -27.94 14.71 -23.51
N THR A 34 -28.29 15.21 -24.69
CA THR A 34 -28.04 14.65 -26.02
C THR A 34 -26.68 15.12 -26.56
N GLU A 35 -26.09 14.28 -27.42
CA GLU A 35 -24.80 14.40 -28.10
C GLU A 35 -24.49 15.73 -28.80
N GLY A 36 -23.20 16.01 -28.91
CA GLY A 36 -22.62 17.03 -29.79
C GLY A 36 -21.19 16.66 -30.18
N GLU A 37 -21.05 15.69 -31.08
CA GLU A 37 -19.81 15.35 -31.78
C GLU A 37 -19.48 16.43 -32.84
N ALA A 38 -18.26 16.96 -32.82
CA ALA A 38 -17.71 17.74 -33.92
C ALA A 38 -16.20 17.51 -34.03
N ALA A 39 -15.84 16.55 -34.88
CA ALA A 39 -14.48 16.34 -35.36
C ALA A 39 -14.05 17.49 -36.28
N VAL A 40 -12.87 18.07 -36.05
CA VAL A 40 -12.17 18.92 -37.03
C VAL A 40 -10.69 18.57 -37.05
N ALA A 41 -10.28 17.91 -38.12
CA ALA A 41 -8.88 17.69 -38.47
C ALA A 41 -8.23 18.97 -39.04
N PRO A 42 -6.90 19.11 -38.92
CA PRO A 42 -6.13 19.65 -40.03
C PRO A 42 -4.84 18.88 -40.34
N LYS A 43 -4.83 18.35 -41.57
CA LYS A 43 -3.79 18.42 -42.62
C LYS A 43 -2.30 18.44 -42.21
N SER A 44 -1.63 17.37 -42.63
CA SER A 44 -0.17 17.25 -42.79
C SER A 44 0.38 18.20 -43.86
N SER A 45 1.53 18.83 -43.59
CA SER A 45 2.36 19.55 -44.57
C SER A 45 3.83 19.26 -44.27
N THR A 46 4.60 18.90 -45.29
CA THR A 46 6.01 18.50 -45.19
C THR A 46 6.95 19.59 -45.72
N SER A 47 8.19 19.58 -45.21
CA SER A 47 9.45 20.17 -45.71
C SER A 47 9.78 21.66 -45.46
N ALA A 48 10.80 21.93 -44.64
CA ALA A 48 12.15 22.35 -45.09
C ALA A 48 13.06 22.80 -43.89
N GLN A 49 14.24 22.18 -43.75
CA GLN A 49 15.36 22.64 -42.89
C GLN A 49 16.01 23.91 -43.46
N ILE A 50 16.55 24.83 -42.63
CA ILE A 50 17.99 25.30 -42.52
C ILE A 50 18.18 26.08 -41.15
N PRO A 51 19.40 26.45 -40.66
CA PRO A 51 20.01 26.00 -39.41
C PRO A 51 20.01 27.02 -38.23
N ALA A 52 20.46 26.53 -37.07
CA ALA A 52 20.42 27.13 -35.73
C ALA A 52 21.06 28.53 -35.53
N PRO A 53 20.61 29.29 -34.52
CA PRO A 53 21.45 30.22 -33.79
C PRO A 53 22.06 29.53 -32.56
N VAL A 54 23.39 29.56 -32.48
CA VAL A 54 24.14 29.32 -31.25
C VAL A 54 23.78 30.37 -30.21
N GLN A 55 23.28 29.99 -29.03
CA GLN A 55 23.35 30.83 -27.83
C GLN A 55 23.68 29.98 -26.61
N ASP A 56 24.96 30.11 -26.25
CA ASP A 56 25.54 30.31 -24.94
C ASP A 56 25.00 29.52 -23.73
N THR A 57 25.93 28.78 -23.16
CA THR A 57 25.87 28.14 -21.85
C THR A 57 25.51 29.13 -20.75
N SER A 58 24.39 28.90 -20.10
CA SER A 58 24.24 29.21 -18.67
C SER A 58 23.95 27.90 -17.96
N ALA A 59 25.01 27.32 -17.40
CA ALA A 59 24.92 26.26 -16.41
C ALA A 59 24.23 26.84 -15.17
N GLY A 60 22.91 26.78 -15.16
CA GLY A 60 22.17 26.78 -13.91
C GLY A 60 22.47 25.44 -13.26
N ASP A 61 22.99 25.48 -12.04
CA ASP A 61 23.18 24.32 -11.18
C ASP A 61 21.79 23.69 -10.95
N ALA A 62 21.42 22.79 -11.84
CA ALA A 62 20.24 21.98 -11.68
C ALA A 62 20.55 21.09 -10.48
N ALA A 63 19.83 21.32 -9.38
CA ALA A 63 19.72 20.36 -8.30
C ALA A 63 19.60 18.96 -8.94
N PRO A 64 20.35 17.95 -8.46
CA PRO A 64 20.36 16.65 -9.09
C PRO A 64 18.91 16.18 -9.21
N ALA A 65 18.46 15.95 -10.46
CA ALA A 65 17.16 15.34 -10.70
C ALA A 65 17.12 14.07 -9.84
N ALA A 66 16.09 13.94 -9.00
CA ALA A 66 15.89 12.75 -8.20
C ALA A 66 16.12 11.52 -9.09
N ALA A 67 17.01 10.62 -8.65
CA ALA A 67 17.34 9.44 -9.43
C ALA A 67 16.04 8.72 -9.77
N ALA A 68 15.85 8.37 -11.05
CA ALA A 68 14.67 7.64 -11.47
C ALA A 68 14.60 6.31 -10.71
N LEU A 69 13.39 5.93 -10.27
CA LEU A 69 13.15 4.65 -9.60
C LEU A 69 13.53 3.49 -10.53
N SER A 70 13.99 2.38 -9.95
CA SER A 70 14.14 1.14 -10.70
C SER A 70 12.77 0.69 -11.23
N ALA A 71 12.73 -0.07 -12.33
CA ALA A 71 11.46 -0.54 -12.89
C ALA A 71 10.62 -1.37 -11.87
N PRO A 72 11.21 -2.27 -11.05
CA PRO A 72 10.47 -2.95 -9.98
C PRO A 72 9.85 -1.99 -8.96
N VAL A 73 10.61 -1.02 -8.46
CA VAL A 73 10.13 -0.03 -7.49
C VAL A 73 9.05 0.84 -8.10
N GLN A 74 9.21 1.26 -9.35
CA GLN A 74 8.19 2.02 -10.06
C GLN A 74 6.89 1.22 -10.19
N ALA A 75 6.96 -0.07 -10.54
CA ALA A 75 5.76 -0.92 -10.66
C ALA A 75 5.03 -1.09 -9.33
N GLN A 76 5.76 -1.19 -8.21
CA GLN A 76 5.18 -1.21 -6.87
C GLN A 76 4.45 0.10 -6.54
N VAL A 77 5.08 1.25 -6.79
CA VAL A 77 4.47 2.56 -6.53
C VAL A 77 3.27 2.80 -7.44
N ASP A 78 3.36 2.45 -8.72
CA ASP A 78 2.26 2.56 -9.68
C ASP A 78 1.06 1.71 -9.23
N TYR A 79 1.31 0.51 -8.69
CA TYR A 79 0.26 -0.32 -8.09
C TYR A 79 -0.38 0.39 -6.91
N ALA A 80 0.43 0.89 -5.96
CA ALA A 80 -0.08 1.56 -4.78
C ALA A 80 -0.93 2.79 -5.14
N LEU A 81 -0.43 3.65 -6.03
CA LEU A 81 -1.13 4.87 -6.47
C LEU A 81 -2.38 4.59 -7.30
N LYS A 82 -2.47 3.42 -7.92
CA LYS A 82 -3.69 2.98 -8.63
C LYS A 82 -4.76 2.47 -7.68
N TYR A 83 -4.37 1.73 -6.64
CA TYR A 83 -5.28 0.90 -5.86
C TYR A 83 -5.53 1.39 -4.42
N TRP A 84 -4.89 2.47 -3.96
CA TRP A 84 -5.05 2.99 -2.59
C TRP A 84 -6.48 3.39 -2.19
N GLN A 85 -7.33 3.71 -3.18
CA GLN A 85 -8.75 4.06 -2.98
C GLN A 85 -9.69 3.14 -3.78
N ASP A 86 -9.29 2.72 -4.97
CA ASP A 86 -10.06 1.83 -5.83
C ASP A 86 -9.52 0.39 -5.72
N TYR A 87 -9.95 -0.37 -4.71
CA TYR A 87 -9.35 -1.64 -4.30
C TYR A 87 -9.33 -2.72 -5.41
N ASN A 88 -8.26 -3.53 -5.47
CA ASN A 88 -8.17 -4.68 -6.40
C ASN A 88 -8.93 -5.93 -5.87
N GLU A 89 -10.18 -5.75 -5.46
CA GLU A 89 -10.98 -6.76 -4.76
C GLU A 89 -11.21 -8.02 -5.60
N ALA A 90 -11.39 -7.87 -6.91
CA ALA A 90 -11.69 -9.00 -7.78
C ALA A 90 -10.53 -10.01 -7.91
N GLU A 91 -9.29 -9.53 -7.74
CA GLU A 91 -8.09 -10.38 -7.83
C GLU A 91 -7.64 -10.84 -6.44
N TYR A 92 -7.61 -9.94 -5.46
CA TYR A 92 -6.97 -10.21 -4.17
C TYR A 92 -7.92 -10.26 -2.97
N GLY A 93 -9.20 -9.92 -3.14
CA GLY A 93 -10.14 -9.75 -2.03
C GLY A 93 -9.77 -8.58 -1.11
N VAL A 94 -10.57 -8.38 -0.06
CA VAL A 94 -10.42 -7.29 0.92
C VAL A 94 -10.64 -7.83 2.34
N LEU A 95 -9.77 -7.46 3.28
CA LEU A 95 -9.80 -7.88 4.69
C LEU A 95 -10.47 -6.86 5.62
N GLY A 96 -11.25 -5.92 5.07
CA GLY A 96 -11.90 -4.85 5.84
C GLY A 96 -10.87 -4.02 6.62
N ASP A 97 -11.06 -3.91 7.93
CA ASP A 97 -10.20 -3.10 8.80
C ASP A 97 -8.75 -3.59 8.88
N ASN A 98 -8.46 -4.83 8.44
CA ASN A 98 -7.12 -5.42 8.46
C ASN A 98 -6.44 -5.46 7.09
N ASP A 99 -6.91 -4.68 6.11
CA ASP A 99 -6.44 -4.77 4.73
C ASP A 99 -5.04 -4.18 4.47
N CYS A 100 -4.46 -3.51 5.47
CA CYS A 100 -3.17 -2.83 5.36
C CYS A 100 -2.05 -3.71 4.73
N VAL A 101 -1.82 -4.91 5.27
CA VAL A 101 -0.77 -5.80 4.78
C VAL A 101 -1.19 -6.60 3.54
N ASN A 102 -2.49 -6.85 3.34
CA ASN A 102 -2.97 -7.45 2.09
C ASN A 102 -2.63 -6.52 0.92
N PHE A 103 -2.92 -5.22 1.05
CA PHE A 103 -2.56 -4.21 0.07
C PHE A 103 -1.04 -4.09 -0.14
N ALA A 104 -0.27 -4.05 0.94
CA ALA A 104 1.20 -4.04 0.84
C ALA A 104 1.72 -5.30 0.13
N SER A 105 1.15 -6.47 0.41
CA SER A 105 1.54 -7.74 -0.20
C SER A 105 1.27 -7.75 -1.70
N GLN A 106 0.13 -7.22 -2.13
CA GLN A 106 -0.17 -7.04 -3.55
C GLN A 106 0.84 -6.13 -4.27
N SER A 107 1.25 -5.04 -3.62
CA SER A 107 2.27 -4.14 -4.17
C SER A 107 3.62 -4.85 -4.39
N LEU A 108 3.97 -5.79 -3.50
CA LEU A 108 5.21 -6.58 -3.60
C LEU A 108 5.14 -7.59 -4.75
N ILE A 109 3.97 -8.17 -5.02
CA ILE A 109 3.75 -8.94 -6.26
C ILE A 109 3.96 -8.06 -7.49
N ALA A 110 3.41 -6.84 -7.49
CA ALA A 110 3.63 -5.89 -8.59
C ALA A 110 5.11 -5.49 -8.75
N ARG A 111 5.87 -5.41 -7.64
CA ARG A 111 7.34 -5.24 -7.64
C ARG A 111 8.05 -6.42 -8.30
N GLY A 112 7.44 -7.60 -8.30
CA GLY A 112 7.98 -8.82 -8.88
C GLY A 112 8.38 -9.89 -7.87
N TRP A 113 8.03 -9.73 -6.59
CA TRP A 113 8.18 -10.81 -5.61
C TRP A 113 7.41 -12.04 -6.05
N GLN A 114 7.99 -13.21 -5.78
CA GLN A 114 7.35 -14.50 -6.01
C GLN A 114 6.84 -15.02 -4.68
N GLN A 115 5.62 -15.53 -4.69
CA GLN A 115 5.05 -16.20 -3.52
C GLN A 115 5.80 -17.49 -3.23
N ASP A 116 5.83 -17.87 -1.95
CA ASP A 116 6.37 -19.15 -1.48
C ASP A 116 5.36 -19.86 -0.57
N ASP A 117 5.79 -20.88 0.17
CA ASP A 117 4.90 -21.64 1.06
C ASP A 117 4.60 -20.92 2.38
N GLU A 118 5.30 -19.83 2.69
CA GLU A 118 5.15 -19.07 3.95
C GLU A 118 4.49 -17.71 3.74
N TRP A 119 4.66 -17.08 2.57
CA TRP A 119 4.00 -15.86 2.12
C TRP A 119 3.33 -16.08 0.76
N PHE A 120 2.02 -16.27 0.80
CA PHE A 120 1.18 -16.48 -0.38
C PHE A 120 -0.23 -15.93 -0.22
N HIS A 121 -0.80 -15.57 -1.36
CA HIS A 121 -2.22 -15.35 -1.61
C HIS A 121 -2.86 -16.63 -2.14
N ALA A 122 -3.99 -17.01 -1.57
CA ALA A 122 -4.83 -18.08 -2.10
C ALA A 122 -5.99 -17.49 -2.92
N GLY A 123 -6.73 -18.31 -3.65
CA GLY A 123 -7.88 -17.82 -4.44
C GLY A 123 -8.94 -17.07 -3.60
N ASP A 124 -9.04 -17.37 -2.31
CA ASP A 124 -9.73 -16.57 -1.31
C ASP A 124 -8.70 -15.91 -0.39
N VAL A 125 -8.82 -14.59 -0.18
CA VAL A 125 -7.91 -13.85 0.70
C VAL A 125 -7.84 -14.50 2.07
N TYR A 126 -8.95 -14.94 2.67
CA TYR A 126 -9.00 -15.54 4.00
C TYR A 126 -8.31 -16.92 4.08
N GLU A 127 -8.03 -17.56 2.94
CA GLU A 127 -7.27 -18.80 2.85
C GLU A 127 -5.76 -18.58 2.58
N SER A 128 -5.36 -17.32 2.39
CA SER A 128 -3.95 -16.93 2.21
C SER A 128 -3.12 -17.22 3.46
N SER A 129 -1.80 -17.20 3.36
CA SER A 129 -0.91 -17.32 4.54
C SER A 129 -1.16 -16.24 5.60
N ASP A 130 -0.75 -16.50 6.84
CA ASP A 130 -0.85 -15.49 7.90
C ASP A 130 0.07 -14.30 7.62
N SER A 131 1.27 -14.52 7.08
CA SER A 131 2.19 -13.46 6.68
C SER A 131 1.64 -12.59 5.54
N TRP A 132 0.71 -13.08 4.71
CA TRP A 132 0.02 -12.27 3.71
C TRP A 132 -1.05 -11.36 4.32
N ARG A 133 -1.69 -11.78 5.41
CA ARG A 133 -2.91 -11.15 5.95
C ARG A 133 -2.75 -10.44 7.29
N SER A 134 -1.67 -10.68 8.02
CA SER A 134 -1.41 -10.08 9.34
C SER A 134 -0.10 -9.30 9.30
N SER A 135 -0.17 -8.00 9.64
CA SER A 135 1.00 -7.12 9.69
C SER A 135 2.09 -7.65 10.63
N THR A 136 1.69 -8.19 11.79
CA THR A 136 2.59 -8.82 12.75
C THR A 136 3.20 -10.11 12.20
N ALA A 137 2.40 -10.99 11.57
CA ALA A 137 2.95 -12.21 10.99
C ALA A 137 3.87 -11.92 9.78
N PHE A 138 3.60 -10.86 9.01
CA PHE A 138 4.47 -10.39 7.94
C PHE A 138 5.82 -9.90 8.49
N ARG A 139 5.81 -9.14 9.57
CA ARG A 139 7.02 -8.75 10.30
C ARG A 139 7.84 -9.99 10.68
N ASP A 140 7.21 -10.95 11.35
CA ASP A 140 7.87 -12.16 11.86
C ASP A 140 8.51 -12.96 10.73
N TRP A 141 7.80 -13.07 9.61
CA TRP A 141 8.32 -13.72 8.43
C TRP A 141 9.52 -12.95 7.84
N LEU A 142 9.43 -11.62 7.66
CA LEU A 142 10.55 -10.82 7.15
C LEU A 142 11.80 -10.86 8.03
N GLU A 143 11.65 -11.00 9.35
CA GLU A 143 12.79 -11.20 10.27
C GLU A 143 13.62 -12.45 9.92
N THR A 144 13.00 -13.45 9.28
CA THR A 144 13.66 -14.67 8.82
C THR A 144 14.21 -14.57 7.40
N ARG A 145 13.95 -13.45 6.69
CA ARG A 145 14.23 -13.25 5.26
C ARG A 145 15.21 -12.10 4.99
N PRO A 146 16.46 -12.17 5.49
CA PRO A 146 17.49 -11.17 5.19
C PRO A 146 17.89 -11.15 3.71
N ASP A 147 17.48 -12.15 2.93
CA ASP A 147 17.59 -12.18 1.47
C ASP A 147 16.62 -11.21 0.78
N LEU A 148 15.49 -10.89 1.42
CA LEU A 148 14.44 -10.03 0.87
C LEU A 148 14.48 -8.61 1.42
N ALA A 149 14.75 -8.46 2.72
CA ALA A 149 14.65 -7.18 3.40
C ALA A 149 15.68 -7.00 4.51
N THR A 150 16.06 -5.75 4.75
CA THR A 150 16.89 -5.34 5.91
C THR A 150 16.03 -4.49 6.86
N PRO A 151 15.95 -4.82 8.16
CA PRO A 151 15.21 -4.00 9.11
C PRO A 151 15.92 -2.67 9.37
N LEU A 152 15.14 -1.60 9.44
CA LEU A 152 15.57 -0.28 9.88
C LEU A 152 14.63 0.21 10.99
N ASP A 153 15.18 0.87 12.01
CA ASP A 153 14.38 1.64 12.95
C ASP A 153 14.34 3.13 12.54
N ASP A 154 13.57 3.92 13.28
CA ASP A 154 13.38 5.33 12.95
C ASP A 154 14.65 6.19 13.09
N THR A 155 15.66 5.71 13.83
CA THR A 155 16.96 6.40 13.91
C THR A 155 17.78 6.26 12.63
N GLN A 156 17.39 5.32 11.76
CA GLN A 156 17.97 5.06 10.45
C GLN A 156 17.09 5.57 9.30
N ARG A 157 16.19 6.53 9.57
CA ARG A 157 15.23 7.05 8.58
C ARG A 157 15.90 7.60 7.31
N ASP A 158 17.13 8.09 7.41
CA ASP A 158 17.94 8.58 6.30
C ASP A 158 18.32 7.49 5.27
N GLN A 159 18.14 6.21 5.62
CA GLN A 159 18.37 5.06 4.74
C GLN A 159 17.08 4.57 4.06
N VAL A 160 15.92 5.08 4.46
CA VAL A 160 14.63 4.68 3.89
C VAL A 160 14.52 5.15 2.45
N SER A 161 14.06 4.26 1.58
CA SER A 161 13.91 4.49 0.16
C SER A 161 12.46 4.30 -0.30
N VAL A 162 12.11 4.92 -1.43
CA VAL A 162 10.82 4.64 -2.09
C VAL A 162 10.74 3.17 -2.47
N GLY A 163 9.61 2.53 -2.21
CA GLY A 163 9.38 1.09 -2.36
C GLY A 163 9.66 0.28 -1.09
N ASP A 164 10.25 0.88 -0.05
CA ASP A 164 10.37 0.21 1.23
C ASP A 164 9.00 -0.03 1.87
N ILE A 165 8.93 -0.99 2.79
CA ILE A 165 7.73 -1.20 3.60
C ILE A 165 7.88 -0.44 4.90
N VAL A 166 6.85 0.31 5.28
CA VAL A 166 6.75 0.95 6.59
C VAL A 166 5.81 0.11 7.45
N GLN A 167 6.19 -0.12 8.70
CA GLN A 167 5.34 -0.73 9.70
C GLN A 167 5.24 0.14 10.93
N PHE A 168 4.07 0.12 11.54
CA PHE A 168 3.78 0.89 12.73
C PHE A 168 3.36 -0.03 13.85
N ASP A 169 3.71 0.39 15.05
CA ASP A 169 3.21 -0.12 16.32
C ASP A 169 2.50 1.07 16.98
N TRP A 170 1.20 1.17 16.75
CA TRP A 170 0.43 2.37 17.10
C TRP A 170 0.33 2.59 18.61
N ASP A 171 0.31 1.51 19.39
CA ASP A 171 0.09 1.53 20.83
C ASP A 171 1.34 1.13 21.64
N GLN A 172 2.48 0.90 20.99
CA GLN A 172 3.73 0.44 21.59
C GLN A 172 3.58 -0.93 22.30
N SER A 173 2.70 -1.79 21.78
CA SER A 173 2.53 -3.15 22.27
C SER A 173 3.72 -4.05 21.95
N GLY A 174 4.54 -3.67 20.97
CA GLY A 174 5.60 -4.48 20.38
C GLY A 174 5.12 -5.28 19.17
N ASP A 175 3.82 -5.30 18.91
CA ASP A 175 3.23 -5.92 17.73
C ASP A 175 3.06 -4.84 16.66
N ARG A 176 3.79 -4.96 15.56
CA ARG A 176 3.74 -4.00 14.45
C ARG A 176 2.45 -4.19 13.66
N ASP A 177 1.36 -3.65 14.18
CA ASP A 177 -0.02 -3.93 13.81
C ASP A 177 -0.50 -3.27 12.51
N HIS A 178 0.28 -2.36 11.92
CA HIS A 178 -0.07 -1.72 10.66
C HIS A 178 1.09 -1.70 9.66
N THR A 179 0.78 -1.91 8.38
CA THR A 179 1.77 -1.95 7.29
C THR A 179 1.34 -1.00 6.16
N GLY A 180 2.30 -0.26 5.60
CA GLY A 180 2.13 0.58 4.41
C GLY A 180 3.33 0.49 3.48
N ILE A 181 3.23 1.16 2.33
CA ILE A 181 4.26 1.20 1.29
C ILE A 181 4.85 2.61 1.23
N VAL A 182 6.16 2.76 1.34
CA VAL A 182 6.83 4.06 1.19
C VAL A 182 6.73 4.50 -0.28
N THR A 183 5.93 5.53 -0.55
CA THR A 183 5.68 6.04 -1.92
C THR A 183 6.47 7.31 -2.23
N LYS A 184 6.97 8.02 -1.21
CA LYS A 184 7.80 9.21 -1.38
C LYS A 184 8.72 9.41 -0.19
N VAL A 185 9.95 9.79 -0.48
CA VAL A 185 10.95 10.23 0.51
C VAL A 185 11.49 11.57 0.04
N THR A 186 11.51 12.56 0.93
CA THR A 186 12.14 13.87 0.69
C THR A 186 13.24 14.11 1.70
N HIS A 187 14.23 14.88 1.27
CA HIS A 187 15.36 15.29 2.10
C HIS A 187 15.45 16.81 2.06
N ASP A 188 15.39 17.44 3.22
CA ASP A 188 15.56 18.88 3.39
C ASP A 188 16.42 19.20 4.62
N ASP A 189 16.58 20.49 4.92
CA ASP A 189 17.35 20.94 6.09
C ASP A 189 16.77 20.44 7.43
N GLY A 190 15.50 20.01 7.45
CA GLY A 190 14.80 19.41 8.59
C GLY A 190 14.99 17.91 8.72
N GLY A 191 15.66 17.25 7.76
CA GLY A 191 15.96 15.82 7.77
C GLY A 191 15.27 15.06 6.64
N THR A 192 15.00 13.77 6.88
CA THR A 192 14.30 12.89 5.94
C THR A 192 12.83 12.81 6.29
N GLN A 193 11.94 13.16 5.35
CA GLN A 193 10.50 12.97 5.50
C GLN A 193 10.05 11.78 4.66
N VAL A 194 9.28 10.89 5.28
CA VAL A 194 8.79 9.66 4.67
C VAL A 194 7.28 9.73 4.54
N TYR A 195 6.79 9.38 3.36
CA TYR A 195 5.36 9.31 3.06
C TYR A 195 5.01 7.93 2.53
N PHE A 196 3.81 7.47 2.86
CA PHE A 196 3.37 6.14 2.52
C PHE A 196 1.96 6.11 1.93
N ALA A 197 1.71 5.06 1.14
CA ALA A 197 0.38 4.61 0.79
C ALA A 197 -0.04 3.45 1.71
N GLY A 198 -1.34 3.34 1.97
CA GLY A 198 -1.87 2.27 2.82
C GLY A 198 -3.39 2.18 2.74
N HIS A 199 -3.91 1.05 3.17
CA HIS A 199 -5.34 0.80 3.42
C HIS A 199 -5.66 0.89 4.93
N THR A 200 -6.90 0.58 5.33
CA THR A 200 -7.49 0.82 6.67
C THR A 200 -7.72 2.31 6.96
N LEU A 201 -6.71 3.14 6.66
CA LEU A 201 -6.90 4.56 6.36
C LEU A 201 -6.31 4.85 4.98
N ASP A 202 -7.19 4.80 3.98
CA ASP A 202 -6.84 4.96 2.58
C ASP A 202 -6.03 6.23 2.34
N SER A 203 -4.80 6.05 1.85
CA SER A 203 -3.90 7.15 1.52
C SER A 203 -2.87 6.75 0.49
N ASP A 204 -2.35 7.74 -0.26
CA ASP A 204 -1.33 7.58 -1.30
C ASP A 204 0.02 8.22 -0.92
N PHE A 205 -0.01 9.31 -0.13
CA PHE A 205 1.16 10.03 0.39
C PHE A 205 0.96 10.55 1.82
N ARG A 206 0.46 9.71 2.73
CA ARG A 206 0.32 10.09 4.14
C ARG A 206 1.69 10.28 4.78
N SER A 207 1.86 11.35 5.54
CA SER A 207 3.10 11.63 6.28
C SER A 207 3.25 10.64 7.44
N VAL A 208 4.41 10.00 7.53
CA VAL A 208 4.77 9.17 8.70
C VAL A 208 4.73 10.02 9.97
N ASP A 209 5.25 11.25 9.93
CA ASP A 209 5.36 12.10 11.12
C ASP A 209 3.98 12.51 11.63
N THR A 210 3.06 12.88 10.74
CA THR A 210 1.66 13.13 11.10
C THR A 210 1.03 11.87 11.69
N ALA A 211 1.28 10.69 11.09
CA ALA A 211 0.72 9.45 11.57
C ALA A 211 1.13 9.12 13.03
N ILE A 212 2.41 9.33 13.40
CA ILE A 212 2.91 8.98 14.76
C ILE A 212 2.85 10.11 15.78
N THR A 213 2.65 11.37 15.35
CA THR A 213 2.61 12.52 16.27
C THR A 213 1.22 13.12 16.44
N GLU A 214 0.35 13.03 15.42
CA GLU A 214 -0.98 13.63 15.42
C GLU A 214 -2.09 12.56 15.42
N ASP A 215 -2.04 11.61 14.49
CA ASP A 215 -3.10 10.61 14.33
C ASP A 215 -3.03 9.52 15.43
N HIS A 216 -1.81 9.05 15.72
CA HIS A 216 -1.49 8.09 16.78
C HIS A 216 -0.35 8.62 17.65
N PRO A 217 -0.61 9.63 18.51
CA PRO A 217 0.44 10.29 19.28
C PRO A 217 1.23 9.31 20.15
N GLY A 218 2.52 9.17 19.84
CA GLY A 218 3.44 8.28 20.55
C GLY A 218 3.58 6.87 19.94
N GLY A 219 2.98 6.63 18.77
CA GLY A 219 3.24 5.40 18.00
C GLY A 219 4.71 5.28 17.58
N ALA A 220 5.18 4.04 17.42
CA ALA A 220 6.51 3.76 16.90
C ALA A 220 6.44 3.37 15.42
N VAL A 221 7.49 3.70 14.67
CA VAL A 221 7.62 3.35 13.25
C VAL A 221 8.91 2.57 13.00
N TYR A 222 8.80 1.61 12.08
CA TYR A 222 9.88 0.73 11.64
C TYR A 222 9.80 0.59 10.13
N TYR A 223 10.92 0.23 9.51
CA TYR A 223 10.97 0.04 8.07
C TYR A 223 11.64 -1.27 7.72
N TRP A 224 11.29 -1.76 6.54
CA TRP A 224 11.97 -2.84 5.86
C TRP A 224 12.53 -2.29 4.57
N HIS A 225 13.86 -2.15 4.52
CA HIS A 225 14.53 -1.82 3.28
C HIS A 225 14.49 -3.02 2.35
N ILE A 226 13.73 -2.91 1.26
CA ILE A 226 13.49 -4.03 0.35
C ILE A 226 14.60 -4.10 -0.69
N VAL A 227 15.23 -5.27 -0.81
CA VAL A 227 16.32 -5.50 -1.75
C VAL A 227 15.80 -5.57 -3.19
N GLY A 228 16.47 -4.87 -4.11
CA GLY A 228 16.19 -4.88 -5.57
C GLY A 228 15.22 -3.82 -6.03
#